data_AF-A0A7C1M2S5-F1
#
_entry.id   AF-A0A7C1M2S5-F1
#
_cell.length_a   1.000
_cell.length_b   1.000
_cell.length_c   1.000
_cell.angle_alpha   90.00
_cell.angle_beta   90.00
_cell.angle_gamma   90.00
#
_symmetry.space_group_name_H-M   'P 1'
#
loop_
_entity.id
_entity.type
_entity.pdbx_description
1 polymer ?
#
loop_
_entity_poly.entity_id
_entity_poly.type
_entity_poly.pdbx_seq_one_letter_code
_entity_poly.pdbx_strand_id
1 'polypeptide(L)'
;MTTEDGIYRKLYKEIDERMPIGFPTHESGLEIQILKNLFTPEEAEIAINISALPEPLEKIYKRVKKNGISISKEKLEEILDNLNRKGAIQGGGSIYDKKHNRRRYRLAQWAIGIYEYQLGRFTKEFAKLAEDYSLGVFYREFHKKNTPGQMRTIPVEKSLSPEFKTVSTYDNIRDIITNKVDKIAIINCVCREHHDVLEKQCELSSTRRCCVMFN
;
A
#
# COMPACT_ATOMS: atom_id res chain seq x y z
N MET A 1 21.92 -4.84 -20.22
CA MET A 1 21.70 -4.58 -18.78
C MET A 1 20.67 -3.47 -18.65
N THR A 2 19.63 -3.65 -17.85
CA THR A 2 18.68 -2.56 -17.56
C THR A 2 19.43 -1.53 -16.72
N THR A 3 19.37 -0.24 -17.06
CA THR A 3 19.90 0.82 -16.18
C THR A 3 19.11 0.84 -14.87
N GLU A 4 19.68 1.34 -13.77
CA GLU A 4 18.97 1.43 -12.48
C GLU A 4 17.62 2.12 -12.63
N ASP A 5 17.59 3.27 -13.33
CA ASP A 5 16.35 3.97 -13.67
C ASP A 5 15.35 3.12 -14.45
N GLY A 6 15.83 2.26 -15.35
CA GLY A 6 14.97 1.34 -16.09
C GLY A 6 14.33 0.26 -15.21
N ILE A 7 14.98 -0.14 -14.11
CA ILE A 7 14.41 -1.08 -13.12
C ILE A 7 13.26 -0.40 -12.37
N TYR A 8 13.49 0.81 -11.85
CA TYR A 8 12.44 1.54 -11.14
C TYR A 8 11.24 1.87 -12.03
N ARG A 9 11.46 2.19 -13.32
CA ARG A 9 10.37 2.39 -14.29
C ARG A 9 9.56 1.13 -14.55
N LYS A 10 10.20 -0.05 -14.55
CA LYS A 10 9.49 -1.34 -14.64
C LYS A 10 8.67 -1.58 -13.38
N LEU A 11 9.24 -1.38 -12.18
CA LEU A 11 8.50 -1.54 -10.93
C LEU A 11 7.31 -0.59 -10.83
N TYR A 12 7.51 0.68 -11.20
CA TYR A 12 6.44 1.67 -11.35
C TYR A 12 5.28 1.10 -12.18
N LYS A 13 5.58 0.59 -13.38
CA LYS A 13 4.57 0.07 -14.30
C LYS A 13 3.81 -1.11 -13.70
N GLU A 14 4.51 -2.00 -13.00
CA GLU A 14 3.90 -3.13 -12.31
C GLU A 14 2.91 -2.70 -11.23
N ILE A 15 3.21 -1.66 -10.47
CA ILE A 15 2.30 -1.12 -9.44
C ILE A 15 1.13 -0.38 -10.09
N ASP A 16 1.41 0.48 -11.08
CA ASP A 16 0.41 1.31 -11.75
C ASP A 16 -0.64 0.48 -12.49
N GLU A 17 -0.23 -0.58 -13.19
CA GLU A 17 -1.14 -1.37 -14.04
C GLU A 17 -1.86 -2.48 -13.27
N ARG A 18 -1.25 -3.06 -12.23
CA ARG A 18 -1.81 -4.25 -11.55
C ARG A 18 -2.62 -3.93 -10.31
N MET A 19 -2.52 -2.72 -9.77
CA MET A 19 -3.23 -2.36 -8.54
C MET A 19 -4.61 -1.75 -8.84
N PRO A 20 -5.59 -1.93 -7.93
CA PRO A 20 -6.94 -1.38 -8.11
C PRO A 20 -6.96 0.14 -8.29
N ILE A 21 -6.07 0.84 -7.58
CA ILE A 21 -5.78 2.26 -7.76
C ILE A 21 -4.36 2.36 -8.32
N GLY A 22 -4.23 3.04 -9.45
CA GLY A 22 -2.95 3.22 -10.13
C GLY A 22 -1.96 4.06 -9.32
N PHE A 23 -0.76 4.18 -9.87
CA PHE A 23 0.36 4.94 -9.32
C PHE A 23 0.78 5.95 -10.38
N PRO A 24 0.07 7.09 -10.53
CA PRO A 24 0.20 7.97 -11.68
C PRO A 24 1.55 8.69 -11.74
N THR A 25 2.08 8.91 -12.95
CA THR A 25 3.30 9.72 -13.14
C THR A 25 3.12 11.16 -12.65
N HIS A 26 4.11 11.68 -11.95
CA HIS A 26 4.24 13.09 -11.60
C HIS A 26 5.20 13.78 -12.59
N GLU A 27 4.95 15.05 -12.92
CA GLU A 27 5.78 15.83 -13.87
C GLU A 27 7.28 15.85 -13.48
N SER A 28 7.56 16.02 -12.19
CA SER A 28 8.91 15.98 -11.61
C SER A 28 9.46 14.57 -11.32
N GLY A 29 8.76 13.50 -11.71
CA GLY A 29 9.18 12.11 -11.49
C GLY A 29 9.18 11.66 -10.02
N LEU A 30 8.29 12.23 -9.19
CA LEU A 30 8.21 11.91 -7.76
C LEU A 30 7.86 10.45 -7.49
N GLU A 31 7.08 9.81 -8.37
CA GLU A 31 6.75 8.39 -8.29
C GLU A 31 8.00 7.50 -8.30
N ILE A 32 8.99 7.84 -9.13
CA ILE A 32 10.27 7.12 -9.19
C ILE A 32 11.12 7.42 -7.95
N GLN A 33 11.12 8.67 -7.47
CA GLN A 33 11.83 9.04 -6.24
C GLN A 33 11.29 8.28 -5.03
N ILE A 34 9.96 8.10 -4.94
CA ILE A 34 9.31 7.29 -3.90
C ILE A 34 9.83 5.85 -3.96
N LEU A 35 9.85 5.25 -5.14
CA LEU A 35 10.36 3.88 -5.29
C LEU A 35 11.84 3.76 -4.94
N LYS A 36 12.67 4.75 -5.30
CA LYS A 36 14.08 4.79 -4.93
C LYS A 36 14.29 4.93 -3.42
N ASN A 37 13.41 5.64 -2.72
CA ASN A 37 13.46 5.77 -1.27
C ASN A 37 13.10 4.46 -0.57
N LEU A 38 12.24 3.64 -1.19
CA LEU A 38 11.71 2.41 -0.61
C LEU A 38 12.42 1.13 -1.05
N PHE A 39 13.10 1.12 -2.19
CA PHE A 39 13.70 -0.09 -2.79
C PHE A 39 15.14 0.18 -3.23
N THR A 40 16.06 -0.72 -2.87
CA THR A 40 17.33 -0.82 -3.59
C THR A 40 17.10 -1.34 -5.01
N PRO A 41 18.06 -1.17 -5.95
CA PRO A 41 17.90 -1.70 -7.31
C PRO A 41 17.66 -3.22 -7.34
N GLU A 42 18.35 -3.99 -6.49
CA GLU A 42 18.16 -5.44 -6.35
C GLU A 42 16.75 -5.78 -5.86
N GLU A 43 16.27 -5.09 -4.82
CA GLU A 43 14.94 -5.30 -4.27
C GLU A 43 13.85 -4.92 -5.28
N ALA A 44 14.06 -3.86 -6.06
CA ALA A 44 13.15 -3.45 -7.12
C ALA A 44 13.10 -4.49 -8.24
N GLU A 45 14.25 -5.06 -8.63
CA GLU A 45 14.32 -6.14 -9.62
C GLU A 45 13.54 -7.38 -9.15
N ILE A 46 13.65 -7.74 -7.86
CA ILE A 46 12.82 -8.79 -7.27
C ILE A 46 11.33 -8.40 -7.23
N ALA A 47 11.00 -7.17 -6.82
CA ALA A 47 9.63 -6.71 -6.65
C ALA A 47 8.80 -6.73 -7.94
N ILE A 48 9.41 -6.49 -9.10
CA ILE A 48 8.77 -6.62 -10.43
C ILE A 48 8.18 -8.03 -10.64
N ASN A 49 8.72 -9.04 -9.97
CA ASN A 49 8.28 -10.42 -10.06
C ASN A 49 7.16 -10.77 -9.05
N ILE A 50 6.65 -9.82 -8.28
CA ILE A 50 5.62 -10.06 -7.28
C ILE A 50 4.23 -9.77 -7.89
N SER A 51 3.24 -10.57 -7.50
CA SER A 51 1.85 -10.36 -7.94
C SER A 51 1.14 -9.32 -7.08
N ALA A 52 0.11 -8.68 -7.63
CA ALA A 52 -0.86 -7.90 -6.85
C ALA A 52 -1.68 -8.77 -5.89
N LEU A 53 -1.78 -10.08 -6.15
CA LEU A 53 -2.47 -11.04 -5.29
C LEU A 53 -1.49 -11.76 -4.34
N PRO A 54 -1.92 -12.14 -3.11
CA PRO A 54 -1.09 -12.91 -2.18
C PRO A 54 -0.60 -14.24 -2.77
N GLU A 55 0.72 -14.40 -2.85
CA GLU A 55 1.35 -15.62 -3.36
C GLU A 55 2.36 -16.21 -2.36
N PRO A 56 2.49 -17.55 -2.28
CA PRO A 56 3.50 -18.18 -1.44
C PRO A 56 4.90 -18.03 -2.05
N LEU A 57 5.93 -18.10 -1.20
CA LEU A 57 7.34 -17.97 -1.57
C LEU A 57 7.74 -18.86 -2.75
N GLU A 58 7.27 -20.12 -2.78
CA GLU A 58 7.60 -21.08 -3.85
C GLU A 58 7.16 -20.59 -5.24
N LYS A 59 6.02 -19.91 -5.31
CA LYS A 59 5.47 -19.42 -6.58
C LYS A 59 6.27 -18.23 -7.09
N ILE A 60 6.65 -17.33 -6.18
CA ILE A 60 7.50 -16.17 -6.48
C ILE A 60 8.88 -16.65 -6.91
N TYR A 61 9.48 -17.58 -6.17
CA TYR A 61 10.79 -18.17 -6.49
C TYR A 61 10.85 -18.78 -7.89
N LYS A 62 9.84 -19.57 -8.28
CA LYS A 62 9.74 -20.12 -9.64
C LYS A 62 9.71 -19.02 -10.70
N ARG A 63 8.98 -17.92 -10.45
CA ARG A 63 8.88 -16.78 -11.39
C ARG A 63 10.20 -16.02 -11.49
N VAL A 64 10.84 -15.73 -10.36
CA VAL A 64 12.15 -15.06 -10.28
C VAL A 64 13.22 -15.85 -11.04
N LYS A 65 13.31 -17.18 -10.84
CA LYS A 65 14.24 -18.05 -11.58
C LYS A 65 13.93 -18.09 -13.08
N LYS A 66 12.65 -18.16 -13.46
CA LYS A 66 12.22 -18.13 -14.87
C LYS A 66 12.65 -16.84 -15.58
N ASN A 67 12.68 -15.73 -14.85
CA ASN A 67 13.09 -14.43 -15.36
C ASN A 67 14.61 -14.20 -15.30
N GLY A 68 15.40 -15.26 -15.06
CA GLY A 68 16.86 -15.24 -15.18
C GLY A 68 17.61 -14.74 -13.95
N ILE A 69 16.92 -14.46 -12.83
CA ILE A 69 17.56 -13.98 -11.60
C ILE A 69 18.10 -15.19 -10.83
N SER A 70 19.42 -15.23 -10.65
CA SER A 70 20.09 -16.28 -9.88
C SER A 70 20.13 -15.90 -8.41
N ILE A 71 19.22 -16.47 -7.63
CA ILE A 71 19.11 -16.28 -6.18
C ILE A 71 18.73 -17.61 -5.52
N SER A 72 19.12 -17.81 -4.24
CA SER A 72 18.61 -18.93 -3.44
C SER A 72 17.20 -18.64 -2.93
N LYS A 73 16.48 -19.68 -2.51
CA LYS A 73 15.13 -19.51 -1.98
C LYS A 73 15.16 -18.75 -0.65
N GLU A 74 16.17 -19.02 0.16
CA GLU A 74 16.39 -18.42 1.48
C GLU A 74 16.71 -16.93 1.35
N LYS A 75 17.57 -16.57 0.38
CA LYS A 75 17.89 -15.16 0.15
C LYS A 75 16.69 -14.39 -0.40
N LEU A 76 15.89 -15.02 -1.27
CA LEU A 76 14.64 -14.41 -1.73
C LEU A 76 13.67 -14.16 -0.56
N GLU A 77 13.53 -15.11 0.35
CA GLU A 77 12.68 -14.93 1.54
C GLU A 77 13.16 -13.77 2.40
N GLU A 78 14.47 -13.67 2.66
CA GLU A 78 15.08 -12.57 3.40
C GLU A 78 14.77 -11.21 2.76
N ILE A 79 14.91 -11.09 1.43
CA ILE A 79 14.59 -9.87 0.68
C ILE A 79 13.10 -9.53 0.81
N LEU A 80 12.20 -10.49 0.63
CA LEU A 80 10.76 -10.26 0.74
C LEU A 80 10.34 -9.87 2.16
N ASP A 81 10.92 -10.49 3.18
CA ASP A 81 10.71 -10.12 4.58
C ASP A 81 11.24 -8.71 4.87
N ASN A 82 12.39 -8.34 4.30
CA ASN A 82 12.92 -6.99 4.40
C ASN A 82 11.99 -5.95 3.77
N LEU A 83 11.51 -6.22 2.54
CA LEU A 83 10.52 -5.41 1.83
C LEU A 83 9.23 -5.23 2.62
N ASN A 84 8.74 -6.29 3.24
CA ASN A 84 7.56 -6.22 4.10
C ASN A 84 7.82 -5.40 5.37
N ARG A 85 8.97 -5.59 6.03
CA ARG A 85 9.33 -4.89 7.26
C ARG A 85 9.45 -3.38 7.08
N LYS A 86 9.96 -2.92 5.93
CA LYS A 86 9.98 -1.49 5.58
C LYS A 86 8.68 -0.96 5.01
N GLY A 87 7.67 -1.81 4.80
CA GLY A 87 6.36 -1.39 4.32
C GLY A 87 6.32 -1.09 2.82
N ALA A 88 7.24 -1.65 2.04
CA ALA A 88 7.28 -1.47 0.59
C ALA A 88 6.38 -2.48 -0.15
N ILE A 89 6.11 -3.64 0.47
CA ILE A 89 5.16 -4.66 0.00
C ILE A 89 4.30 -5.15 1.18
N GLN A 90 3.27 -5.95 0.90
CA GLN A 90 2.52 -6.63 1.94
C GLN A 90 2.94 -8.10 2.02
N GLY A 91 3.26 -8.58 3.22
CA GLY A 91 3.68 -9.96 3.43
C GLY A 91 3.58 -10.47 4.87
N GLY A 92 4.12 -11.67 5.07
CA GLY A 92 4.26 -12.29 6.38
C GLY A 92 2.93 -12.55 7.08
N GLY A 93 2.83 -12.11 8.34
CA GLY A 93 1.67 -12.35 9.20
C GLY A 93 0.37 -11.66 8.75
N SER A 94 0.48 -10.55 8.02
CA SER A 94 -0.69 -9.75 7.58
C SER A 94 -1.58 -10.47 6.57
N ILE A 95 -1.01 -11.41 5.80
CA ILE A 95 -1.69 -12.19 4.77
C ILE A 95 -1.36 -13.69 4.90
N TYR A 96 -1.14 -14.14 6.14
CA TYR A 96 -0.78 -15.52 6.42
C TYR A 96 -1.82 -16.51 5.89
N ASP A 97 -1.36 -17.60 5.28
CA ASP A 97 -2.22 -18.68 4.81
C ASP A 97 -2.39 -19.69 5.96
N LYS A 98 -3.41 -19.49 6.79
CA LYS A 98 -3.71 -20.37 7.94
C LYS A 98 -3.94 -21.82 7.49
N LYS A 99 -4.57 -22.03 6.32
CA LYS A 99 -4.91 -23.36 5.81
C LYS A 99 -3.68 -24.19 5.46
N HIS A 100 -2.67 -23.57 4.85
CA HIS A 100 -1.45 -24.24 4.42
C HIS A 100 -0.23 -23.92 5.29
N ASN A 101 -0.46 -23.26 6.44
CA ASN A 101 0.54 -22.86 7.41
C ASN A 101 1.80 -22.22 6.79
N ARG A 102 1.62 -21.19 5.95
CA ARG A 102 2.73 -20.55 5.23
C ARG A 102 2.53 -19.05 5.04
N ARG A 103 3.65 -18.34 4.89
CA ARG A 103 3.66 -16.90 4.54
C ARG A 103 3.28 -16.69 3.08
N ARG A 104 2.72 -15.52 2.81
CA ARG A 104 2.43 -15.02 1.46
C ARG A 104 2.97 -13.60 1.32
N TYR A 105 3.18 -13.18 0.08
CA TYR A 105 3.66 -11.85 -0.29
C TYR A 105 2.87 -11.34 -1.49
N ARG A 106 2.70 -10.02 -1.58
CA ARG A 106 2.10 -9.32 -2.72
C ARG A 106 2.61 -7.88 -2.81
N LEU A 107 2.49 -7.29 -3.98
CA LEU A 107 2.68 -5.85 -4.16
C LEU A 107 1.66 -5.06 -3.32
N ALA A 108 2.06 -3.86 -2.92
CA ALA A 108 1.24 -2.87 -2.23
C ALA A 108 1.04 -1.65 -3.13
N GLN A 109 -0.17 -1.09 -3.12
CA GLN A 109 -0.49 0.15 -3.84
C GLN A 109 -0.01 1.34 -3.00
N TRP A 110 -0.06 2.55 -3.56
CA TRP A 110 0.42 3.73 -2.84
C TRP A 110 -0.35 4.01 -1.53
N ALA A 111 -1.64 4.35 -1.61
CA ALA A 111 -2.48 4.61 -0.43
C ALA A 111 -3.49 3.48 -0.19
N ILE A 112 -3.85 3.26 1.07
CA ILE A 112 -4.22 1.96 1.63
C ILE A 112 -3.16 0.89 1.27
N GLY A 113 -1.91 1.21 1.54
CA GLY A 113 -0.75 0.39 1.20
C GLY A 113 0.54 1.02 1.69
N ILE A 114 1.47 1.24 0.77
CA ILE A 114 2.85 1.70 1.02
C ILE A 114 2.89 2.88 1.99
N TYR A 115 2.04 3.89 1.77
CA TYR A 115 1.98 5.10 2.60
C TYR A 115 1.59 4.79 4.06
N GLU A 116 0.51 4.03 4.29
CA GLU A 116 0.07 3.63 5.62
C GLU A 116 1.08 2.70 6.30
N TYR A 117 1.79 1.89 5.52
CA TYR A 117 2.81 0.99 6.06
C TYR A 117 4.03 1.74 6.58
N GLN A 118 4.19 3.05 6.29
CA GLN A 118 5.24 3.90 6.86
C GLN A 118 4.91 4.44 8.27
N LEU A 119 3.79 4.02 8.87
CA LEU A 119 3.51 4.33 10.27
C LEU A 119 4.65 3.86 11.18
N GLY A 120 5.08 4.73 12.08
CA GLY A 120 6.19 4.57 13.01
C GLY A 120 7.57 4.87 12.41
N ARG A 121 7.67 5.27 11.13
CA ARG A 121 8.97 5.42 10.43
C ARG A 121 9.04 6.56 9.42
N PHE A 122 8.10 7.51 9.46
CA PHE A 122 8.18 8.68 8.59
C PHE A 122 9.50 9.45 8.82
N THR A 123 10.22 9.70 7.73
CA THR A 123 11.30 10.69 7.70
C THR A 123 10.75 12.01 7.16
N LYS A 124 11.38 13.15 7.49
CA LYS A 124 11.01 14.46 6.93
C LYS A 124 11.01 14.45 5.39
N GLU A 125 12.02 13.80 4.81
CA GLU A 125 12.17 13.64 3.37
C GLU A 125 11.02 12.86 2.74
N PHE A 126 10.75 11.64 3.26
CA PHE A 126 9.68 10.80 2.71
C PHE A 126 8.30 11.44 2.91
N ALA A 127 8.07 12.05 4.08
CA ALA A 127 6.86 12.81 4.37
C ALA A 127 6.63 13.91 3.32
N LYS A 128 7.64 14.75 3.06
CA LYS A 128 7.50 15.83 2.08
C LYS A 128 7.21 15.29 0.68
N LEU A 129 7.95 14.26 0.28
CA LEU A 129 7.76 13.59 -1.00
C LEU A 129 6.34 12.98 -1.14
N ALA A 130 5.84 12.36 -0.06
CA ALA A 130 4.50 11.80 -0.01
C ALA A 130 3.40 12.89 -0.06
N GLU A 131 3.57 14.01 0.65
CA GLU A 131 2.69 15.19 0.59
C GLU A 131 2.58 15.71 -0.86
N ASP A 132 3.73 15.99 -1.48
CA ASP A 132 3.80 16.59 -2.81
C ASP A 132 3.26 15.65 -3.89
N TYR A 133 3.60 14.36 -3.85
CA TYR A 133 3.06 13.37 -4.78
C TYR A 133 1.55 13.19 -4.61
N SER A 134 1.09 13.13 -3.35
CA SER A 134 -0.32 12.86 -3.05
C SER A 134 -1.22 14.00 -3.50
N LEU A 135 -0.83 15.24 -3.20
CA LEU A 135 -1.57 16.44 -3.59
C LEU A 135 -1.36 16.80 -5.07
N GLY A 136 -0.19 16.47 -5.65
CA GLY A 136 0.14 16.77 -7.03
C GLY A 136 -0.64 15.92 -8.03
N VAL A 137 -0.66 14.60 -7.85
CA VAL A 137 -1.24 13.69 -8.86
C VAL A 137 -2.13 12.59 -8.29
N PHE A 138 -1.76 11.97 -7.17
CA PHE A 138 -2.45 10.75 -6.73
C PHE A 138 -3.90 11.00 -6.30
N TYR A 139 -4.23 12.15 -5.72
CA TYR A 139 -5.60 12.45 -5.27
C TYR A 139 -6.63 12.30 -6.40
N ARG A 140 -6.25 12.59 -7.66
CA ARG A 140 -7.12 12.43 -8.83
C ARG A 140 -7.32 10.97 -9.19
N GLU A 141 -6.27 10.17 -9.15
CA GLU A 141 -6.34 8.73 -9.44
C GLU A 141 -7.17 8.01 -8.37
N PHE A 142 -7.02 8.38 -7.10
CA PHE A 142 -7.78 7.80 -5.99
C PHE A 142 -9.29 8.08 -6.05
N HIS A 143 -9.71 9.17 -6.71
CA HIS A 143 -11.12 9.56 -6.91
C HIS A 143 -11.59 9.43 -8.36
N LYS A 144 -10.86 8.67 -9.18
CA LYS A 144 -11.17 8.46 -10.58
C LYS A 144 -12.53 7.79 -10.74
N LYS A 145 -13.31 8.25 -11.72
CA LYS A 145 -14.59 7.62 -12.05
C LYS A 145 -14.34 6.21 -12.62
N ASN A 146 -15.25 5.29 -12.34
CA ASN A 146 -15.21 3.90 -12.82
C ASN A 146 -14.07 3.04 -12.26
N THR A 147 -13.36 3.48 -11.23
CA THR A 147 -12.52 2.60 -10.40
C THR A 147 -13.30 2.20 -9.14
N PRO A 148 -13.00 1.02 -8.54
CA PRO A 148 -13.62 0.64 -7.28
C PRO A 148 -13.28 1.67 -6.18
N GLY A 149 -14.29 2.40 -5.72
CA GLY A 149 -14.13 3.39 -4.66
C GLY A 149 -13.61 2.73 -3.38
N GLN A 150 -12.48 3.22 -2.86
CA GLN A 150 -11.91 2.72 -1.61
C GLN A 150 -12.39 3.50 -0.38
N MET A 151 -12.98 4.68 -0.60
CA MET A 151 -13.56 5.50 0.46
C MET A 151 -15.06 5.23 0.59
N ARG A 152 -15.55 5.33 1.83
CA ARG A 152 -17.00 5.30 2.08
C ARG A 152 -17.64 6.56 1.51
N THR A 153 -18.82 6.40 0.90
CA THR A 153 -19.67 7.54 0.54
C THR A 153 -20.34 8.05 1.80
N ILE A 154 -20.21 9.35 2.10
CA ILE A 154 -20.94 10.01 3.18
C ILE A 154 -22.08 10.82 2.54
N PRO A 155 -23.35 10.38 2.66
CA PRO A 155 -24.47 11.14 2.13
C PRO A 155 -24.63 12.45 2.91
N VAL A 156 -24.73 13.57 2.21
CA VAL A 156 -24.88 14.92 2.78
C VAL A 156 -26.34 15.38 2.83
N GLU A 157 -27.22 14.53 3.38
CA GLU A 157 -28.68 14.76 3.45
C GLU A 157 -29.35 15.06 2.10
N LYS A 158 -28.73 14.60 1.00
CA LYS A 158 -29.30 14.65 -0.34
C LYS A 158 -29.85 13.28 -0.71
N SER A 159 -31.02 13.26 -1.33
CA SER A 159 -31.62 12.04 -1.87
C SER A 159 -30.67 11.43 -2.90
N LEU A 160 -30.33 10.15 -2.71
CA LEU A 160 -29.62 9.37 -3.72
C LEU A 160 -30.62 8.86 -4.75
N SER A 161 -30.28 8.92 -6.03
CA SER A 161 -31.09 8.24 -7.05
C SER A 161 -31.01 6.72 -6.85
N PRO A 162 -32.08 5.96 -7.16
CA PRO A 162 -32.14 4.51 -6.97
C PRO A 162 -31.03 3.70 -7.69
N GLU A 163 -30.34 4.31 -8.64
CA GLU A 163 -29.19 3.73 -9.36
C GLU A 163 -27.93 3.60 -8.49
N PHE A 164 -27.80 4.36 -7.40
CA PHE A 164 -26.70 4.27 -6.44
C PHE A 164 -26.91 3.10 -5.45
N LYS A 165 -26.88 1.87 -5.95
CA LYS A 165 -27.03 0.62 -5.16
C LYS A 165 -25.86 0.29 -4.22
N THR A 166 -24.80 1.10 -4.21
CA THR A 166 -23.52 0.81 -3.53
C THR A 166 -23.34 1.52 -2.19
N VAL A 167 -24.33 2.29 -1.73
CA VAL A 167 -24.25 2.96 -0.42
C VAL A 167 -24.74 2.01 0.67
N SER A 168 -23.79 1.39 1.38
CA SER A 168 -24.08 0.60 2.57
C SER A 168 -24.72 1.46 3.65
N THR A 169 -25.72 0.92 4.34
CA THR A 169 -26.31 1.58 5.51
C THR A 169 -25.28 1.68 6.65
N TYR A 170 -25.35 2.76 7.43
CA TYR A 170 -24.45 3.06 8.55
C TYR A 170 -24.40 1.94 9.62
N ASP A 171 -25.42 1.08 9.65
CA ASP A 171 -25.71 0.16 10.76
C ASP A 171 -24.84 -1.10 10.85
N ASN A 172 -23.98 -1.40 9.86
CA ASN A 172 -23.21 -2.65 9.92
C ASN A 172 -21.90 -2.56 10.72
N ILE A 173 -21.45 -1.38 11.16
CA ILE A 173 -20.18 -1.29 11.94
C ILE A 173 -20.27 -2.07 13.27
N ARG A 174 -21.44 -2.07 13.91
CA ARG A 174 -21.67 -2.85 15.13
C ARG A 174 -21.54 -4.35 14.86
N ASP A 175 -22.16 -4.82 13.78
CA ASP A 175 -22.06 -6.23 13.36
C ASP A 175 -20.63 -6.61 12.96
N ILE A 176 -19.90 -5.73 12.28
CA ILE A 176 -18.48 -5.95 11.97
C ILE A 176 -17.69 -6.17 13.26
N ILE A 177 -17.82 -5.25 14.21
CA ILE A 177 -17.09 -5.28 15.49
C ILE A 177 -17.48 -6.49 16.35
N THR A 178 -18.77 -6.84 16.40
CA THR A 178 -19.27 -7.88 17.30
C THR A 178 -19.14 -9.29 16.71
N ASN A 179 -19.30 -9.44 15.39
CA ASN A 179 -19.52 -10.74 14.77
C ASN A 179 -18.57 -11.10 13.62
N LYS A 180 -17.86 -10.14 13.00
CA LYS A 180 -17.08 -10.40 11.77
C LYS A 180 -15.56 -10.27 11.92
N VAL A 181 -15.07 -9.81 13.06
CA VAL A 181 -13.64 -9.56 13.28
C VAL A 181 -13.21 -10.26 14.55
N ASP A 182 -12.07 -10.95 14.48
CA ASP A 182 -11.50 -11.61 15.66
C ASP A 182 -10.59 -10.64 16.41
N LYS A 183 -9.97 -9.70 15.68
CA LYS A 183 -8.99 -8.76 16.23
C LYS A 183 -9.21 -7.36 15.69
N ILE A 184 -9.12 -6.40 16.60
CA ILE A 184 -9.16 -4.98 16.28
C ILE A 184 -7.84 -4.37 16.74
N ALA A 185 -7.12 -3.73 15.82
CA ALA A 185 -5.94 -2.96 16.14
C ALA A 185 -6.29 -1.46 16.11
N ILE A 186 -5.91 -0.75 17.17
CA ILE A 186 -5.97 0.71 17.22
C ILE A 186 -4.53 1.20 17.10
N ILE A 187 -4.26 1.94 16.02
CA ILE A 187 -2.94 2.45 15.68
C ILE A 187 -2.96 3.98 15.67
N ASN A 188 -1.76 4.57 15.70
CA ASN A 188 -1.61 6.01 15.50
C ASN A 188 -2.15 6.43 14.14
N CYS A 189 -2.67 7.64 14.06
CA CYS A 189 -3.12 8.23 12.82
C CYS A 189 -1.93 8.52 11.91
N VAL A 190 -1.82 7.77 10.82
CA VAL A 190 -0.75 7.91 9.80
C VAL A 190 -0.61 9.36 9.33
N CYS A 191 -1.72 10.03 9.02
CA CYS A 191 -1.70 11.40 8.52
C CYS A 191 -1.16 12.37 9.58
N ARG A 192 -1.50 12.15 10.84
CA ARG A 192 -1.00 12.99 11.92
C ARG A 192 0.49 12.78 12.15
N GLU A 193 0.94 11.53 12.13
CA GLU A 193 2.36 11.22 12.32
C GLU A 193 3.22 11.76 11.16
N HIS A 194 2.73 11.63 9.93
CA HIS A 194 3.31 12.30 8.76
C HIS A 194 3.42 13.81 9.02
N HIS A 195 2.32 14.49 9.33
CA HIS A 195 2.34 15.93 9.52
C HIS A 195 3.17 16.40 10.73
N ASP A 196 3.27 15.59 11.78
CA ASP A 196 4.11 15.88 12.95
C ASP A 196 5.59 15.94 12.56
N VAL A 197 6.09 15.02 11.72
CA VAL A 197 7.50 15.08 11.27
C VAL A 197 7.77 16.30 10.38
N LEU A 198 6.74 16.81 9.70
CA LEU A 198 6.81 18.07 8.94
C LEU A 198 6.65 19.32 9.79
N GLU A 199 6.54 19.20 11.12
CA GLU A 199 6.31 20.31 12.05
C GLU A 199 4.98 21.05 11.78
N LYS A 200 4.01 20.36 11.17
CA LYS A 200 2.67 20.88 10.81
C LYS A 200 1.57 20.12 11.55
N GLN A 201 1.60 20.12 12.89
CA GLN A 201 0.68 19.29 13.68
C GLN A 201 -0.80 19.49 13.33
N CYS A 202 -1.58 18.43 13.42
CA CYS A 202 -3.02 18.48 13.14
C CYS A 202 -3.76 19.35 14.16
N GLU A 203 -4.43 20.41 13.67
CA GLU A 203 -5.17 21.36 14.52
C GLU A 203 -6.59 20.89 14.87
N LEU A 204 -7.15 19.94 14.11
CA LEU A 204 -8.53 19.47 14.29
C LEU A 204 -8.71 18.61 15.54
N SER A 205 -7.67 17.93 16.00
CA SER A 205 -7.74 17.04 17.17
C SER A 205 -6.32 16.65 17.62
N SER A 206 -6.17 16.36 18.92
CA SER A 206 -4.94 15.83 19.52
C SER A 206 -4.92 14.30 19.65
N THR A 207 -6.04 13.61 19.43
CA THR A 207 -6.16 12.14 19.54
C THR A 207 -5.28 11.37 18.53
N ARG A 208 -4.18 10.77 19.00
CA ARG A 208 -3.26 10.03 18.11
C ARG A 208 -3.79 8.64 17.71
N ARG A 209 -4.28 7.86 18.68
CA ARG A 209 -4.76 6.49 18.45
C ARG A 209 -6.21 6.48 17.96
N CYS A 210 -6.42 6.74 16.67
CA CYS A 210 -7.75 6.80 16.07
C CYS A 210 -7.88 6.06 14.72
N CYS A 211 -6.79 5.52 14.18
CA CYS A 211 -6.87 4.66 13.01
C CYS A 211 -7.17 3.23 13.48
N VAL A 212 -8.25 2.65 12.96
CA VAL A 212 -8.75 1.33 13.37
C VAL A 212 -8.56 0.35 12.21
N MET A 213 -7.94 -0.78 12.49
CA MET A 213 -7.78 -1.88 11.55
C MET A 213 -8.55 -3.10 12.05
N PHE A 214 -9.31 -3.71 11.16
CA PHE A 214 -10.11 -4.90 11.38
C PHE A 214 -9.38 -6.11 10.76
N ASN A 215 -9.23 -7.20 11.50
CA ASN A 215 -8.58 -8.45 11.04
C ASN A 215 -9.40 -9.68 11.45
#